data_AF-A0A6G1RY99-F1
#
_entry.id   AF-A0A6G1RY99-F1
#
_cell.length_a   1.000
_cell.length_b   1.000
_cell.length_c   1.000
_cell.angle_alpha   90.00
_cell.angle_beta   90.00
_cell.angle_gamma   90.00
#
_symmetry.space_group_name_H-M   'P 1'
#
loop_
_entity.id
_entity.type
_entity.pdbx_description
1 polymer ?
#
loop_
_entity_poly.entity_id
_entity_poly.type
_entity_poly.pdbx_seq_one_letter_code
_entity_poly.pdbx_strand_id
1 'polypeptide(L)'
;SVELVRLRNPSPIILEDESETQLPEYLADIIQKVGGVVLKQLDISIQHPLIKKYIHPPLPSAVLQIMEKMSLQKLCSQVASFPSTHKDALRAFLASLTDASEKERRIIQELLIFKKIEKSSDESVPVFTGLKGSKVLHHTAKIPPGLRFSIPLIDSSDEATIRLANLLKIEQLKSTDCLKFVIQDIRSDFYSYDETTQIMQWVLENLTFLKNENIDVIDWLTSLKFIKISQEKIMSADELFDPEVELLQNLFYAEEEICFPPAILTSSDILHSLRQIGLKNEANLEESDIMRVANKIESLHTNSNTDHELLLRK
;
A
#
# COMPACT_ATOMS: atom_id res chain seq x y z
N SER A 1 -25.10 -1.47 -43.32
CA SER A 1 -24.92 0.00 -43.28
C SER A 1 -23.56 0.33 -43.85
N VAL A 2 -23.43 1.44 -44.58
CA VAL A 2 -22.13 1.90 -45.11
C VAL A 2 -21.61 2.98 -44.16
N GLU A 3 -20.43 2.77 -43.59
CA GLU A 3 -19.78 3.71 -42.68
C GLU A 3 -18.65 4.43 -43.42
N LEU A 4 -18.74 5.76 -43.50
CA LEU A 4 -17.76 6.58 -44.22
C LEU A 4 -16.78 7.18 -43.21
N VAL A 5 -15.52 6.76 -43.28
CA VAL A 5 -14.45 7.25 -42.41
C VAL A 5 -13.55 8.21 -43.17
N ARG A 6 -13.32 9.40 -42.59
CA ARG A 6 -12.48 10.42 -43.21
C ARG A 6 -11.01 10.23 -42.84
N LEU A 7 -10.16 9.97 -43.84
CA LEU A 7 -8.71 9.94 -43.68
C LEU A 7 -8.19 11.36 -43.35
N ARG A 8 -7.44 11.50 -42.25
CA ARG A 8 -6.86 12.78 -41.77
C ARG A 8 -5.49 12.54 -41.16
N ASN A 9 -4.67 13.60 -41.06
CA ASN A 9 -3.41 13.59 -40.32
C ASN A 9 -3.50 14.51 -39.09
N PRO A 10 -3.10 14.05 -37.88
CA PRO A 10 -2.71 12.67 -37.56
C PRO A 10 -3.90 11.72 -37.68
N SER A 11 -3.69 10.44 -38.00
CA SER A 11 -4.79 9.50 -38.27
C SER A 11 -5.48 9.01 -37.00
N PRO A 12 -6.84 9.00 -36.95
CA PRO A 12 -7.58 8.39 -35.86
C PRO A 12 -7.87 6.89 -36.08
N ILE A 13 -7.37 6.30 -37.15
CA ILE A 13 -7.85 5.01 -37.64
C ILE A 13 -6.86 3.90 -37.27
N ILE A 14 -7.37 2.86 -36.62
CA ILE A 14 -6.69 1.60 -36.38
C ILE A 14 -7.34 0.53 -37.23
N LEU A 15 -6.53 -0.23 -37.97
CA LEU A 15 -6.99 -1.40 -38.70
C LEU A 15 -6.73 -2.65 -37.86
N GLU A 16 -7.80 -3.35 -37.53
CA GLU A 16 -7.77 -4.68 -36.95
C GLU A 16 -7.80 -5.68 -38.10
N ASP A 17 -6.63 -6.12 -38.57
CA ASP A 17 -6.53 -7.16 -39.59
C ASP A 17 -6.49 -8.53 -38.90
N GLU A 18 -7.46 -9.39 -39.21
CA GLU A 18 -7.55 -10.75 -38.65
C GLU A 18 -6.31 -11.62 -38.94
N SER A 19 -5.50 -11.26 -39.94
CA SER A 19 -4.33 -12.03 -40.36
C SER A 19 -3.03 -11.71 -39.59
N GLU A 20 -2.95 -10.56 -38.90
CA GLU A 20 -1.70 -10.11 -38.25
C GLU A 20 -1.81 -10.07 -36.72
N THR A 21 -2.70 -9.24 -36.19
CA THR A 21 -2.87 -9.03 -34.74
C THR A 21 -4.27 -8.49 -34.45
N GLN A 22 -5.04 -9.20 -33.64
CA GLN A 22 -6.36 -8.74 -33.21
C GLN A 22 -6.24 -7.82 -31.99
N LEU A 23 -7.15 -6.85 -31.87
CA LEU A 23 -7.22 -6.03 -30.66
C LEU A 23 -7.74 -6.90 -29.51
N PRO A 24 -7.14 -6.80 -28.32
CA PRO A 24 -7.71 -7.41 -27.12
C PRO A 24 -9.16 -6.99 -26.87
N GLU A 25 -9.86 -7.82 -26.10
CA GLU A 25 -11.25 -7.54 -25.68
C GLU A 25 -11.37 -6.13 -25.08
N TYR A 26 -12.51 -5.47 -25.34
CA TYR A 26 -12.84 -4.09 -24.93
C TYR A 26 -12.04 -2.97 -25.61
N LEU A 27 -10.91 -3.28 -26.24
CA LEU A 27 -10.01 -2.25 -26.73
C LEU A 27 -10.58 -1.46 -27.92
N ALA A 28 -11.39 -2.10 -28.76
CA ALA A 28 -12.09 -1.39 -29.83
C ALA A 28 -13.07 -0.33 -29.30
N ASP A 29 -13.83 -0.65 -28.25
CA ASP A 29 -14.74 0.31 -27.59
C ASP A 29 -13.95 1.43 -26.89
N ILE A 30 -12.83 1.10 -26.25
CA ILE A 30 -11.92 2.09 -25.66
C ILE A 30 -11.41 3.08 -26.71
N ILE A 31 -10.92 2.58 -27.86
CA ILE A 31 -10.41 3.40 -28.97
C ILE A 31 -11.51 4.32 -29.48
N GLN A 32 -12.72 3.82 -29.69
CA GLN A 32 -13.86 4.62 -30.14
C GLN A 32 -14.21 5.73 -29.14
N LYS A 33 -14.24 5.40 -27.85
CA LYS A 33 -14.49 6.37 -26.78
C LYS A 33 -13.45 7.49 -26.80
N VAL A 34 -12.16 7.18 -26.90
CA VAL A 34 -11.10 8.22 -26.93
C VAL A 34 -10.97 8.95 -28.29
N GLY A 35 -11.90 8.74 -29.22
CA GLY A 35 -11.99 9.48 -30.49
C GLY A 35 -11.26 8.84 -31.67
N GLY A 36 -10.86 7.57 -31.53
CA GLY A 36 -10.36 6.74 -32.62
C GLY A 36 -11.48 6.03 -33.39
N VAL A 37 -11.10 5.36 -34.47
CA VAL A 37 -11.99 4.54 -35.29
C VAL A 37 -11.30 3.20 -35.53
N VAL A 38 -11.99 2.10 -35.26
CA VAL A 38 -11.49 0.75 -35.53
C VAL A 38 -12.15 0.20 -36.79
N LEU A 39 -11.34 -0.11 -37.80
CA LEU A 39 -11.76 -0.76 -39.03
C LEU A 39 -11.38 -2.24 -38.97
N LYS A 40 -12.33 -3.14 -39.20
CA LYS A 40 -12.09 -4.59 -39.23
C LYS A 40 -11.53 -5.08 -40.57
N GLN A 41 -11.83 -4.37 -41.65
CA GLN A 41 -11.37 -4.75 -42.98
C GLN A 41 -11.31 -3.52 -43.86
N LEU A 42 -10.27 -3.44 -44.67
CA LEU A 42 -10.20 -2.51 -45.79
C LEU A 42 -10.84 -3.14 -47.01
N ASP A 43 -11.67 -2.36 -47.72
CA ASP A 43 -12.20 -2.78 -49.00
C ASP A 43 -11.03 -3.02 -49.98
N ILE A 44 -11.05 -4.18 -50.64
CA ILE A 44 -10.07 -4.60 -51.65
C ILE A 44 -9.89 -3.59 -52.79
N SER A 45 -10.89 -2.73 -52.99
CA SER A 45 -10.91 -1.67 -54.00
C SER A 45 -10.06 -0.45 -53.59
N ILE A 46 -9.71 -0.33 -52.31
CA ILE A 46 -8.93 0.78 -51.76
C ILE A 46 -7.45 0.41 -51.74
N GLN A 47 -6.85 0.36 -52.92
CA GLN A 47 -5.41 0.12 -53.09
C GLN A 47 -4.70 1.43 -53.43
N HIS A 48 -4.22 2.13 -52.40
CA HIS A 48 -3.45 3.36 -52.60
C HIS A 48 -2.14 3.33 -51.78
N PRO A 49 -0.96 3.57 -52.39
CA PRO A 49 0.33 3.48 -51.68
C PRO A 49 0.43 4.34 -50.42
N LEU A 50 -0.26 5.49 -50.40
CA LEU A 50 -0.24 6.41 -49.27
C LEU A 50 -1.25 6.07 -48.16
N ILE A 51 -2.13 5.08 -48.34
CA ILE A 51 -3.17 4.79 -47.35
C ILE A 51 -2.59 4.33 -46.01
N LYS A 52 -1.43 3.66 -46.06
CA LYS A 52 -0.66 3.23 -44.88
C LYS A 52 -0.20 4.40 -44.00
N LYS A 53 -0.20 5.64 -44.52
CA LYS A 53 0.08 6.85 -43.71
C LYS A 53 -1.11 7.28 -42.86
N TYR A 54 -2.30 6.82 -43.20
CA TYR A 54 -3.56 7.20 -42.58
C TYR A 54 -4.22 6.06 -41.81
N ILE A 55 -3.57 4.91 -41.69
CA ILE A 55 -4.12 3.74 -41.01
C ILE A 55 -3.00 3.16 -40.17
N HIS A 56 -3.25 3.04 -38.87
CA HIS A 56 -2.30 2.48 -37.94
C HIS A 56 -2.58 1.00 -37.69
N PRO A 57 -1.54 0.17 -37.50
CA PRO A 57 -1.71 -1.17 -36.93
C PRO A 57 -2.21 -1.07 -35.47
N PRO A 58 -2.72 -2.16 -34.89
CA PRO A 58 -3.24 -2.21 -33.53
C PRO A 58 -2.11 -2.22 -32.50
N LEU A 59 -1.33 -1.15 -32.46
CA LEU A 59 -0.19 -0.95 -31.57
C LEU A 59 -0.52 0.06 -30.46
N PRO A 60 0.06 -0.08 -29.26
CA PRO A 60 -0.20 0.86 -28.18
C PRO A 60 0.26 2.29 -28.47
N SER A 61 1.35 2.46 -29.21
CA SER A 61 1.82 3.78 -29.66
C SER A 61 0.80 4.48 -30.56
N ALA A 62 0.08 3.74 -31.41
CA ALA A 62 -0.99 4.28 -32.22
C ALA A 62 -2.18 4.75 -31.36
N VAL A 63 -2.56 3.97 -30.35
CA VAL A 63 -3.62 4.38 -29.40
C VAL A 63 -3.21 5.64 -28.64
N LEU A 64 -1.96 5.75 -28.19
CA LEU A 64 -1.45 6.96 -27.53
C LEU A 64 -1.43 8.19 -28.45
N GLN A 65 -1.10 8.02 -29.74
CA GLN A 65 -1.18 9.10 -30.74
C GLN A 65 -2.62 9.58 -30.96
N ILE A 66 -3.60 8.68 -30.87
CA ILE A 66 -5.03 9.05 -30.92
C ILE A 66 -5.39 9.84 -29.67
N MET A 67 -4.99 9.35 -28.49
CA MET A 67 -5.23 10.02 -27.21
C MET A 67 -4.61 11.43 -27.15
N GLU A 68 -3.44 11.65 -27.78
CA GLU A 68 -2.77 12.96 -27.85
C GLU A 68 -3.65 14.05 -28.50
N LYS A 69 -4.61 13.69 -29.35
CA LYS A 69 -5.50 14.67 -30.00
C LYS A 69 -6.53 15.27 -29.05
N MET A 70 -6.75 14.63 -27.91
CA MET A 70 -7.64 15.11 -26.88
C MET A 70 -6.84 15.92 -25.85
N SER A 71 -7.46 16.95 -25.26
CA SER A 71 -6.86 17.59 -24.10
C SER A 71 -6.72 16.57 -22.96
N LEU A 72 -5.59 16.61 -22.26
CA LEU A 72 -5.27 15.67 -21.18
C LEU A 72 -6.39 15.59 -20.13
N GLN A 73 -6.98 16.73 -19.75
CA GLN A 73 -8.10 16.79 -18.80
C GLN A 73 -9.34 16.02 -19.27
N LYS A 74 -9.68 16.13 -20.56
CA LYS A 74 -10.84 15.43 -21.14
C LYS A 74 -10.56 13.94 -21.24
N LEU A 75 -9.34 13.56 -21.63
CA LEU A 75 -8.89 12.18 -21.67
C LEU A 75 -8.97 11.51 -20.30
N CYS A 76 -8.40 12.14 -19.27
CA CYS A 76 -8.43 11.63 -17.89
C CYS A 76 -9.87 11.48 -17.40
N SER A 77 -10.74 12.48 -17.62
CA SER A 77 -12.16 12.40 -17.25
C SER A 77 -12.88 11.25 -17.94
N GLN A 78 -12.58 11.01 -19.21
CA GLN A 78 -13.18 9.91 -19.97
C GLN A 78 -12.70 8.55 -19.47
N VAL A 79 -11.39 8.38 -19.29
CA VAL A 79 -10.80 7.13 -18.78
C VAL A 79 -11.25 6.86 -17.34
N ALA A 80 -11.46 7.89 -16.52
CA ALA A 80 -12.01 7.77 -15.17
C ALA A 80 -13.40 7.08 -15.18
N SER A 81 -14.23 7.40 -16.18
CA SER A 81 -15.59 6.84 -16.34
C SER A 81 -15.63 5.40 -16.85
N PHE A 82 -14.49 4.85 -17.27
CA PHE A 82 -14.45 3.49 -17.82
C PHE A 82 -14.72 2.43 -16.73
N PRO A 83 -15.39 1.32 -17.10
CA PRO A 83 -15.47 0.13 -16.25
C PRO A 83 -14.08 -0.40 -15.89
N SER A 84 -13.98 -1.14 -14.78
CA SER A 84 -12.73 -1.77 -14.33
C SER A 84 -12.11 -2.67 -15.42
N THR A 85 -12.92 -3.45 -16.13
CA THR A 85 -12.47 -4.31 -17.24
C THR A 85 -11.78 -3.53 -18.35
N HIS A 86 -12.28 -2.33 -18.67
CA HIS A 86 -11.71 -1.49 -19.71
C HIS A 86 -10.41 -0.84 -19.26
N LYS A 87 -10.33 -0.43 -17.99
CA LYS A 87 -9.09 0.11 -17.40
C LYS A 87 -8.00 -0.97 -17.38
N ASP A 88 -8.36 -2.19 -16.98
CA ASP A 88 -7.46 -3.35 -16.96
C ASP A 88 -6.99 -3.71 -18.38
N ALA A 89 -7.90 -3.78 -19.36
CA ALA A 89 -7.55 -4.04 -20.75
C ALA A 89 -6.63 -2.96 -21.34
N LEU A 90 -6.93 -1.67 -21.10
CA LEU A 90 -6.10 -0.58 -21.56
C LEU A 90 -4.70 -0.64 -20.94
N ARG A 91 -4.60 -0.86 -19.63
CA ARG A 91 -3.33 -0.98 -18.92
C ARG A 91 -2.50 -2.16 -19.44
N ALA A 92 -3.12 -3.33 -19.61
CA ALA A 92 -2.46 -4.52 -20.16
C ALA A 92 -1.95 -4.28 -21.59
N PHE A 93 -2.73 -3.61 -22.42
CA PHE A 93 -2.32 -3.28 -23.77
C PHE A 93 -1.15 -2.30 -23.80
N LEU A 94 -1.20 -1.23 -23.01
CA LEU A 94 -0.10 -0.26 -22.91
C LEU A 94 1.19 -0.88 -22.37
N ALA A 95 1.10 -1.92 -21.52
CA ALA A 95 2.26 -2.64 -21.01
C ALA A 95 3.04 -3.43 -22.07
N SER A 96 2.48 -3.60 -23.27
CA SER A 96 3.21 -4.20 -24.41
C SER A 96 4.16 -3.23 -25.12
N LEU A 97 4.19 -1.95 -24.72
CA LEU A 97 5.16 -0.97 -25.23
C LEU A 97 6.60 -1.36 -24.86
N THR A 98 7.48 -1.36 -25.86
CA THR A 98 8.92 -1.57 -25.66
C THR A 98 9.66 -0.27 -25.33
N ASP A 99 9.18 0.85 -25.86
CA ASP A 99 9.68 2.20 -25.57
C ASP A 99 8.51 3.20 -25.60
N ALA A 100 8.70 4.36 -24.97
CA ALA A 100 7.75 5.45 -24.94
C ALA A 100 8.48 6.80 -25.00
N SER A 101 8.03 7.66 -25.90
CA SER A 101 8.45 9.07 -25.98
C SER A 101 8.04 9.85 -24.72
N GLU A 102 8.65 11.01 -24.48
CA GLU A 102 8.34 11.83 -23.31
C GLU A 102 6.85 12.22 -23.23
N LYS A 103 6.22 12.46 -24.38
CA LYS A 103 4.79 12.76 -24.46
C LYS A 103 3.92 11.55 -24.09
N GLU A 104 4.23 10.38 -24.66
CA GLU A 104 3.55 9.12 -24.34
C GLU A 104 3.67 8.80 -22.85
N ARG A 105 4.87 8.97 -22.28
CA ARG A 105 5.12 8.83 -20.84
C ARG A 105 4.21 9.73 -20.00
N ARG A 106 4.10 11.00 -20.36
CA ARG A 106 3.20 11.96 -19.68
C ARG A 106 1.75 11.54 -19.75
N ILE A 107 1.28 11.06 -20.91
CA ILE A 107 -0.09 10.56 -21.06
C ILE A 107 -0.32 9.38 -20.13
N ILE A 108 0.51 8.33 -20.21
CA ILE A 108 0.34 7.10 -19.42
C ILE A 108 0.33 7.41 -17.92
N GLN A 109 1.18 8.33 -17.46
CA GLN A 109 1.24 8.70 -16.04
C GLN A 109 -0.06 9.33 -15.51
N GLU A 110 -0.86 9.96 -16.36
CA GLU A 110 -2.07 10.69 -15.98
C GLU A 110 -3.34 9.82 -16.12
N LEU A 111 -3.24 8.66 -16.77
CA LEU A 111 -4.37 7.76 -16.97
C LEU A 111 -4.77 7.08 -15.65
N LEU A 112 -6.05 7.18 -15.28
CA LEU A 112 -6.60 6.55 -14.08
C LEU A 112 -6.91 5.06 -14.30
N ILE A 113 -5.86 4.29 -14.58
CA ILE A 113 -5.92 2.86 -14.94
C ILE A 113 -5.16 1.95 -13.99
N PHE A 114 -4.48 2.51 -12.97
CA PHE A 114 -3.69 1.74 -12.01
C PHE A 114 -4.46 1.51 -10.72
N LYS A 115 -4.45 0.27 -10.20
CA LYS A 115 -5.17 -0.08 -8.96
C LYS A 115 -4.45 0.50 -7.74
N LYS A 116 -5.20 1.11 -6.82
CA LYS A 116 -4.71 1.52 -5.49
C LYS A 116 -4.72 0.32 -4.54
N ILE A 117 -3.84 0.36 -3.54
CA ILE A 117 -3.83 -0.65 -2.45
C ILE A 117 -5.02 -0.49 -1.50
N GLU A 118 -5.60 0.72 -1.43
CA GLU A 118 -6.75 1.00 -0.57
C GLU A 118 -7.95 0.10 -0.91
N LYS A 119 -8.49 -0.57 0.12
CA LYS A 119 -9.81 -1.18 0.06
C LYS A 119 -10.85 -0.07 0.24
N SER A 120 -11.75 0.11 -0.73
CA SER A 120 -12.95 0.92 -0.53
C SER A 120 -13.84 0.29 0.56
N SER A 121 -14.70 1.10 1.17
CA SER A 121 -15.72 0.65 2.12
C SER A 121 -16.65 -0.44 1.57
N ASP A 122 -16.80 -0.51 0.24
CA ASP A 122 -17.35 -1.66 -0.47
C ASP A 122 -16.19 -2.56 -0.93
N GLU A 123 -16.08 -3.76 -0.36
CA GLU A 123 -14.97 -4.68 -0.60
C GLU A 123 -14.85 -5.18 -2.06
N SER A 124 -15.80 -4.87 -2.94
CA SER A 124 -15.88 -5.45 -4.28
C SER A 124 -15.42 -4.54 -5.43
N VAL A 125 -15.15 -3.24 -5.21
CA VAL A 125 -14.86 -2.30 -6.31
C VAL A 125 -13.42 -1.78 -6.23
N PRO A 126 -12.53 -2.15 -7.17
CA PRO A 126 -11.18 -1.63 -7.18
C PRO A 126 -11.16 -0.12 -7.45
N VAL A 127 -10.39 0.60 -6.63
CA VAL A 127 -10.16 2.04 -6.81
C VAL A 127 -8.98 2.24 -7.75
N PHE A 128 -9.14 3.10 -8.76
CA PHE A 128 -8.11 3.38 -9.75
C PHE A 128 -7.54 4.79 -9.62
N THR A 129 -6.26 4.95 -9.94
CA THR A 129 -5.54 6.21 -9.95
C THR A 129 -4.50 6.26 -11.08
N GLY A 130 -3.84 7.41 -11.23
CA GLY A 130 -2.73 7.62 -12.16
C GLY A 130 -1.39 7.47 -11.46
N LEU A 131 -0.32 7.21 -12.22
CA LEU A 131 1.04 7.13 -11.68
C LEU A 131 1.58 8.50 -11.26
N LYS A 132 1.10 9.59 -11.85
CA LYS A 132 1.56 10.93 -11.52
C LYS A 132 1.18 11.30 -10.08
N GLY A 133 2.20 11.61 -9.27
CA GLY A 133 2.01 11.93 -7.85
C GLY A 133 1.74 10.72 -6.96
N SER A 134 1.67 9.52 -7.53
CA SER A 134 1.51 8.26 -6.80
C SER A 134 2.86 7.56 -6.64
N LYS A 135 2.99 6.79 -5.58
CA LYS A 135 4.08 5.83 -5.41
C LYS A 135 3.60 4.45 -5.89
N VAL A 136 4.54 3.58 -6.27
CA VAL A 136 4.23 2.22 -6.70
C VAL A 136 4.86 1.26 -5.71
N LEU A 137 4.12 0.24 -5.28
CA LEU A 137 4.67 -0.82 -4.45
C LEU A 137 5.57 -1.72 -5.29
N HIS A 138 6.74 -2.10 -4.77
CA HIS A 138 7.56 -3.11 -5.43
C HIS A 138 6.87 -4.47 -5.39
N HIS A 139 6.93 -5.25 -6.47
CA HIS A 139 6.18 -6.51 -6.59
C HIS A 139 6.56 -7.60 -5.57
N THR A 140 7.73 -7.48 -4.92
CA THR A 140 8.16 -8.38 -3.82
C THR A 140 7.93 -7.80 -2.43
N ALA A 141 7.44 -6.56 -2.33
CA ALA A 141 7.23 -5.93 -1.04
C ALA A 141 6.06 -6.59 -0.32
N LYS A 142 6.18 -6.69 1.00
CA LYS A 142 5.15 -7.24 1.87
C LYS A 142 4.62 -6.11 2.75
N ILE A 143 3.30 -6.00 2.84
CA ILE A 143 2.63 -5.01 3.69
C ILE A 143 1.51 -5.69 4.49
N PRO A 144 1.12 -5.14 5.66
CA PRO A 144 -0.02 -5.61 6.41
C PRO A 144 -1.29 -5.67 5.54
N PRO A 145 -2.13 -6.72 5.69
CA PRO A 145 -3.39 -6.81 4.95
C PRO A 145 -4.36 -5.70 5.40
N GLY A 146 -5.05 -5.09 4.43
CA GLY A 146 -6.05 -4.04 4.71
C GLY A 146 -5.46 -2.67 5.08
N LEU A 147 -4.15 -2.49 4.93
CA LEU A 147 -3.48 -1.23 5.19
C LEU A 147 -3.96 -0.13 4.23
N ARG A 148 -4.33 1.02 4.80
CA ARG A 148 -4.54 2.29 4.08
C ARG A 148 -3.32 3.18 4.27
N PHE A 149 -3.05 4.10 3.36
CA PHE A 149 -1.91 5.02 3.45
C PHE A 149 -2.41 6.46 3.36
N SER A 150 -1.74 7.40 4.04
CA SER A 150 -2.01 8.83 3.84
C SER A 150 -1.62 9.34 2.43
N ILE A 151 -0.77 8.57 1.73
CA ILE A 151 -0.31 8.85 0.37
C ILE A 151 -0.92 7.88 -0.66
N PRO A 152 -1.12 8.31 -1.92
CA PRO A 152 -1.59 7.42 -2.97
C PRO A 152 -0.52 6.38 -3.33
N LEU A 153 -0.79 5.12 -2.99
CA LEU A 153 0.06 3.97 -3.29
C LEU A 153 -0.63 3.01 -4.25
N ILE A 154 0.04 2.72 -5.36
CA ILE A 154 -0.42 1.82 -6.41
C ILE A 154 0.03 0.39 -6.12
N ASP A 155 -0.89 -0.54 -6.28
CA ASP A 155 -0.61 -1.97 -6.24
C ASP A 155 0.10 -2.40 -7.54
N SER A 156 1.18 -3.15 -7.39
CA SER A 156 1.99 -3.69 -8.49
C SER A 156 2.00 -5.22 -8.47
N SER A 157 0.89 -5.82 -8.04
CA SER A 157 0.69 -7.28 -8.07
C SER A 157 0.56 -7.84 -9.48
N ASP A 158 0.16 -7.03 -10.47
CA ASP A 158 0.00 -7.44 -11.86
C ASP A 158 1.20 -7.07 -12.77
N GLU A 159 1.51 -7.95 -13.74
CA GLU A 159 2.64 -7.79 -14.66
C GLU A 159 2.57 -6.49 -15.48
N ALA A 160 1.36 -6.06 -15.85
CA ALA A 160 1.18 -4.86 -16.66
C ALA A 160 1.64 -3.60 -15.91
N THR A 161 1.30 -3.50 -14.63
CA THR A 161 1.72 -2.40 -13.75
C THR A 161 3.22 -2.41 -13.54
N ILE A 162 3.81 -3.58 -13.28
CA ILE A 162 5.27 -3.73 -13.12
C ILE A 162 6.00 -3.26 -14.38
N ARG A 163 5.56 -3.72 -15.56
CA ARG A 163 6.15 -3.33 -16.85
C ARG A 163 6.06 -1.83 -17.10
N LEU A 164 4.89 -1.24 -16.87
CA LEU A 164 4.69 0.20 -17.07
C LEU A 164 5.51 1.02 -16.07
N ALA A 165 5.54 0.66 -14.79
CA ALA A 165 6.36 1.33 -13.78
C ALA A 165 7.84 1.32 -14.17
N ASN A 166 8.35 0.16 -14.62
CA ASN A 166 9.72 0.01 -15.12
C ASN A 166 9.99 0.84 -16.37
N LEU A 167 9.12 0.73 -17.39
CA LEU A 167 9.23 1.49 -18.64
C LEU A 167 9.30 2.99 -18.37
N LEU A 168 8.46 3.47 -17.46
CA LEU A 168 8.33 4.88 -17.07
C LEU A 168 9.37 5.34 -16.04
N LYS A 169 10.19 4.43 -15.50
CA LYS A 169 11.18 4.67 -14.44
C LYS A 169 10.55 5.28 -13.18
N ILE A 170 9.37 4.80 -12.81
CA ILE A 170 8.71 5.19 -11.56
C ILE A 170 9.41 4.49 -10.39
N GLU A 171 9.66 5.24 -9.32
CA GLU A 171 10.21 4.71 -8.08
C GLU A 171 9.25 3.68 -7.47
N GLN A 172 9.78 2.49 -7.17
CA GLN A 172 9.05 1.40 -6.55
C GLN A 172 9.49 1.25 -5.09
N LEU A 173 8.54 1.36 -4.17
CA LEU A 173 8.76 1.31 -2.73
C LEU A 173 8.89 -0.12 -2.24
N LYS A 174 9.90 -0.38 -1.43
CA LYS A 174 10.06 -1.65 -0.72
C LYS A 174 9.19 -1.68 0.54
N SER A 175 9.15 -2.83 1.21
CA SER A 175 8.39 -3.04 2.45
C SER A 175 8.80 -2.03 3.53
N THR A 176 10.12 -1.81 3.69
CA THR A 176 10.66 -0.87 4.67
C THR A 176 10.40 0.59 4.31
N ASP A 177 10.29 0.92 3.02
CA ASP A 177 9.93 2.29 2.61
C ASP A 177 8.46 2.56 2.94
N CYS A 178 7.58 1.59 2.70
CA CYS A 178 6.18 1.65 3.13
C CYS A 178 6.07 1.77 4.66
N LEU A 179 6.88 1.02 5.41
CA LEU A 179 6.87 1.07 6.88
C LEU A 179 7.16 2.49 7.41
N LYS A 180 8.05 3.26 6.77
CA LYS A 180 8.30 4.66 7.17
C LYS A 180 7.03 5.51 7.12
N PHE A 181 6.25 5.37 6.06
CA PHE A 181 4.96 6.06 5.92
C PHE A 181 3.97 5.59 6.99
N VAL A 182 3.89 4.27 7.23
CA VAL A 182 3.04 3.72 8.30
C VAL A 182 3.40 4.29 9.66
N ILE A 183 4.68 4.37 10.00
CA ILE A 183 5.13 4.95 11.28
C ILE A 183 4.75 6.43 11.38
N GLN A 184 4.88 7.20 10.29
CA GLN A 184 4.45 8.60 10.26
C GLN A 184 2.93 8.75 10.39
N ASP A 185 2.18 7.85 9.76
CA ASP A 185 0.73 7.81 9.83
C ASP A 185 0.24 7.44 11.24
N ILE A 186 0.90 6.49 11.92
CA ILE A 186 0.64 6.19 13.35
C ILE A 186 0.90 7.42 14.21
N ARG A 187 2.02 8.12 14.00
CA ARG A 187 2.39 9.34 14.77
C ARG A 187 1.45 10.52 14.54
N SER A 188 0.68 10.51 13.45
CA SER A 188 -0.27 11.57 13.10
C SER A 188 -1.72 11.21 13.40
N ASP A 189 -1.94 10.14 14.19
CA ASP A 189 -3.26 9.61 14.55
C ASP A 189 -4.13 9.28 13.32
N PHE A 190 -3.49 8.92 12.20
CA PHE A 190 -4.20 8.54 10.99
C PHE A 190 -4.96 7.24 11.21
N TYR A 191 -4.36 6.27 11.90
CA TYR A 191 -4.97 4.98 12.24
C TYR A 191 -5.69 5.03 13.58
N SER A 192 -6.80 4.31 13.67
CA SER A 192 -7.39 3.97 14.96
C SER A 192 -6.44 3.08 15.77
N TYR A 193 -6.71 2.95 17.06
CA TYR A 193 -5.93 2.09 17.93
C TYR A 193 -5.96 0.62 17.51
N ASP A 194 -7.14 0.10 17.13
CA ASP A 194 -7.30 -1.30 16.72
C ASP A 194 -6.54 -1.57 15.41
N GLU A 195 -6.60 -0.64 14.45
CA GLU A 195 -5.80 -0.70 13.23
C GLU A 195 -4.30 -0.67 13.55
N THR A 196 -3.86 0.25 14.41
CA THR A 196 -2.45 0.36 14.83
C THR A 196 -1.97 -0.95 15.47
N THR A 197 -2.78 -1.55 16.33
CA THR A 197 -2.44 -2.82 16.99
C THR A 197 -2.27 -3.96 15.99
N GLN A 198 -3.19 -4.10 15.03
CA GLN A 198 -3.12 -5.12 13.98
C GLN A 198 -1.92 -4.91 13.05
N ILE A 199 -1.67 -3.67 12.65
CA ILE A 199 -0.52 -3.28 11.84
C ILE A 199 0.78 -3.64 12.56
N MET A 200 0.90 -3.22 13.83
CA MET A 200 2.12 -3.43 14.61
C MET A 200 2.33 -4.90 14.97
N GLN A 201 1.26 -5.66 15.19
CA GLN A 201 1.34 -7.11 15.31
C GLN A 201 1.98 -7.72 14.06
N TRP A 202 1.47 -7.39 12.86
CA TRP A 202 2.05 -7.87 11.60
C TRP A 202 3.52 -7.45 11.46
N VAL A 203 3.87 -6.21 11.83
CA VAL A 203 5.26 -5.70 11.77
C VAL A 203 6.16 -6.52 12.68
N LEU A 204 5.72 -6.83 13.91
CA LEU A 204 6.50 -7.61 14.88
C LEU A 204 6.65 -9.07 14.42
N GLU A 205 5.60 -9.68 13.87
CA GLU A 205 5.65 -11.03 13.28
C GLU A 205 6.60 -11.10 12.06
N ASN A 206 6.75 -10.00 11.32
CA ASN A 206 7.60 -9.92 10.13
C ASN A 206 8.91 -9.15 10.36
N LEU A 207 9.28 -8.89 11.62
CA LEU A 207 10.40 -7.99 11.95
C LEU A 207 11.73 -8.47 11.38
N THR A 208 12.01 -9.77 11.42
CA THR A 208 13.24 -10.35 10.85
C THR A 208 13.37 -10.05 9.36
N PHE A 209 12.28 -10.18 8.60
CA PHE A 209 12.27 -9.86 7.17
C PHE A 209 12.51 -8.36 6.93
N LEU A 210 11.82 -7.50 7.67
CA LEU A 210 11.96 -6.04 7.55
C LEU A 210 13.37 -5.56 7.91
N LYS A 211 13.94 -6.09 8.99
CA LYS A 211 15.31 -5.82 9.44
C LYS A 211 16.35 -6.25 8.42
N ASN A 212 16.15 -7.39 7.76
CA ASN A 212 17.04 -7.86 6.70
C ASN A 212 16.98 -6.98 5.45
N GLU A 213 15.83 -6.35 5.18
CA GLU A 213 15.69 -5.38 4.09
C GLU A 213 16.31 -4.02 4.45
N ASN A 214 16.16 -3.56 5.71
CA ASN A 214 16.83 -2.38 6.23
C ASN A 214 17.05 -2.49 7.77
N ILE A 215 18.30 -2.37 8.21
CA ILE A 215 18.68 -2.47 9.64
C ILE A 215 18.12 -1.33 10.50
N ASP A 216 17.90 -0.16 9.92
CA ASP A 216 17.41 1.05 10.62
C ASP A 216 15.96 0.90 11.12
N VAL A 217 15.26 -0.15 10.65
CA VAL A 217 13.89 -0.48 11.07
C VAL A 217 13.79 -0.60 12.59
N ILE A 218 14.82 -1.15 13.24
CA ILE A 218 14.84 -1.31 14.70
C ILE A 218 14.77 0.07 15.37
N ASP A 219 15.62 1.01 14.98
CA ASP A 219 15.67 2.34 15.58
C ASP A 219 14.36 3.12 15.37
N TRP A 220 13.72 2.96 14.20
CA TRP A 220 12.42 3.60 13.94
C TRP A 220 11.32 3.08 14.85
N LEU A 221 11.33 1.77 15.15
CA LEU A 221 10.32 1.11 15.98
C LEU A 221 10.57 1.30 17.48
N THR A 222 11.82 1.35 17.93
CA THR A 222 12.17 1.60 19.34
C THR A 222 11.55 2.90 19.85
N SER A 223 11.59 3.96 19.03
CA SER A 223 11.04 5.28 19.38
C SER A 223 9.52 5.42 19.16
N LEU A 224 8.84 4.36 18.73
CA LEU A 224 7.42 4.42 18.39
C LEU A 224 6.53 4.04 19.58
N LYS A 225 5.61 4.92 19.94
CA LYS A 225 4.56 4.64 20.91
C LYS A 225 3.35 4.05 20.20
N PHE A 226 3.07 2.77 20.43
CA PHE A 226 1.96 2.05 19.79
C PHE A 226 1.25 1.06 20.72
N ILE A 227 1.83 0.77 21.90
CA ILE A 227 1.29 -0.21 22.84
C ILE A 227 0.36 0.52 23.81
N LYS A 228 -0.94 0.27 23.72
CA LYS A 228 -1.91 0.85 24.64
C LYS A 228 -2.01 0.00 25.90
N ILE A 229 -1.82 0.68 27.02
CA ILE A 229 -1.86 0.12 28.36
C ILE A 229 -3.19 0.44 29.05
N SER A 230 -3.70 1.66 28.84
CA SER A 230 -5.00 2.09 29.35
C SER A 230 -5.68 3.01 28.33
N GLN A 231 -6.91 3.46 28.59
CA GLN A 231 -7.65 4.32 27.64
C GLN A 231 -6.86 5.56 27.20
N GLU A 232 -5.99 6.09 28.05
CA GLU A 232 -5.24 7.33 27.81
C GLU A 232 -3.72 7.12 27.67
N LYS A 233 -3.21 5.91 27.92
CA LYS A 233 -1.76 5.64 27.98
C LYS A 233 -1.31 4.74 26.83
N ILE A 234 -0.52 5.31 25.93
CA ILE A 234 0.18 4.61 24.85
C ILE A 234 1.69 4.71 25.13
N MET A 235 2.37 3.57 25.05
CA MET A 235 3.78 3.42 25.40
C MET A 235 4.56 2.81 24.24
N SER A 236 5.88 3.03 24.24
CA SER A 236 6.83 2.31 23.41
C SER A 236 7.27 1.01 24.10
N ALA A 237 7.90 0.11 23.34
CA ALA A 237 8.34 -1.17 23.87
C ALA A 237 9.40 -1.03 24.98
N ASP A 238 10.26 -0.02 24.87
CA ASP A 238 11.32 0.29 25.84
C ASP A 238 10.80 0.86 27.17
N GLU A 239 9.53 1.23 27.26
CA GLU A 239 8.88 1.65 28.50
C GLU A 239 8.21 0.48 29.25
N LEU A 240 8.25 -0.75 28.70
CA LEU A 240 7.60 -1.94 29.24
C LEU A 240 8.59 -3.06 29.58
N PHE A 241 8.19 -3.94 30.48
CA PHE A 241 8.97 -5.09 30.94
C PHE A 241 8.59 -6.38 30.23
N ASP A 242 9.53 -7.30 30.17
CA ASP A 242 9.34 -8.62 29.58
C ASP A 242 8.52 -9.54 30.50
N PRO A 243 7.32 -9.98 30.07
CA PRO A 243 6.47 -10.84 30.88
C PRO A 243 6.98 -12.29 30.95
N GLU A 244 7.92 -12.75 30.12
CA GLU A 244 8.48 -14.11 30.26
C GLU A 244 9.55 -14.20 31.36
N VAL A 245 9.92 -13.07 31.99
CA VAL A 245 10.92 -13.02 33.07
C VAL A 245 10.22 -13.11 34.43
N GLU A 246 10.38 -14.26 35.09
CA GLU A 246 9.75 -14.56 36.39
C GLU A 246 10.09 -13.51 37.48
N LEU A 247 11.34 -13.01 37.52
CA LEU A 247 11.73 -11.98 38.47
C LEU A 247 10.89 -10.70 38.30
N LEU A 248 10.68 -10.25 37.06
CA LEU A 248 9.93 -9.02 36.77
C LEU A 248 8.45 -9.19 37.12
N GLN A 249 7.87 -10.36 36.83
CA GLN A 249 6.50 -10.68 37.26
C GLN A 249 6.34 -10.56 38.79
N ASN A 250 7.31 -11.10 39.55
CA ASN A 250 7.27 -11.04 41.01
C ASN A 250 7.46 -9.61 41.54
N LEU A 251 8.33 -8.81 40.90
CA LEU A 251 8.57 -7.42 41.30
C LEU A 251 7.36 -6.51 41.04
N PHE A 252 6.67 -6.69 39.91
CA PHE A 252 5.53 -5.87 39.51
C PHE A 252 4.18 -6.56 39.72
N TYR A 253 4.10 -7.42 40.75
CA TYR A 253 2.87 -8.12 41.12
C TYR A 253 1.72 -7.13 41.41
N ALA A 254 0.54 -7.42 40.85
CA ALA A 254 -0.66 -6.57 40.88
C ALA A 254 -0.50 -5.20 40.16
N GLU A 255 0.50 -5.07 39.29
CA GLU A 255 0.70 -3.96 38.34
C GLU A 255 0.88 -4.47 36.90
N GLU A 256 0.39 -5.68 36.61
CA GLU A 256 0.70 -6.36 35.35
C GLU A 256 0.14 -5.61 34.14
N GLU A 257 -1.07 -5.07 34.30
CA GLU A 257 -1.78 -4.33 33.25
C GLU A 257 -1.06 -3.04 32.83
N ILE A 258 -0.13 -2.52 33.65
CA ILE A 258 0.55 -1.24 33.41
C ILE A 258 2.05 -1.34 33.16
N CYS A 259 2.66 -2.47 33.48
CA CYS A 259 4.09 -2.72 33.36
C CYS A 259 4.46 -3.67 32.22
N PHE A 260 3.53 -4.51 31.76
CA PHE A 260 3.79 -5.50 30.69
C PHE A 260 2.96 -5.21 29.43
N PRO A 261 3.39 -5.71 28.26
CA PRO A 261 2.61 -5.65 27.04
C PRO A 261 1.23 -6.35 27.19
N PRO A 262 0.17 -5.85 26.53
CA PRO A 262 -1.14 -6.51 26.51
C PRO A 262 -1.07 -7.91 25.91
N ALA A 263 -1.98 -8.80 26.32
CA ALA A 263 -1.98 -10.21 25.94
C ALA A 263 -1.86 -10.48 24.42
N ILE A 264 -2.42 -9.62 23.56
CA ILE A 264 -2.30 -9.74 22.10
C ILE A 264 -0.85 -9.66 21.58
N LEU A 265 0.05 -9.04 22.35
CA LEU A 265 1.48 -8.89 22.03
C LEU A 265 2.38 -9.82 22.86
N THR A 266 1.82 -10.84 23.53
CA THR A 266 2.57 -11.75 24.42
C THR A 266 2.88 -13.11 23.81
N SER A 267 2.69 -13.30 22.51
CA SER A 267 3.16 -14.54 21.86
C SER A 267 4.70 -14.58 21.83
N SER A 268 5.30 -15.77 21.93
CA SER A 268 6.76 -15.90 22.08
C SER A 268 7.54 -15.24 20.92
N ASP A 269 7.05 -15.37 19.68
CA ASP A 269 7.65 -14.72 18.51
C ASP A 269 7.55 -13.19 18.57
N ILE A 270 6.40 -12.66 19.00
CA ILE A 270 6.20 -11.21 19.15
C ILE A 270 7.06 -10.66 20.29
N LEU A 271 7.14 -11.36 21.42
CA LEU A 271 8.01 -10.98 22.53
C LEU A 271 9.48 -10.98 22.11
N HIS A 272 9.92 -11.95 21.32
CA HIS A 272 11.26 -11.92 20.72
C HIS A 272 11.51 -10.66 19.88
N SER A 273 10.52 -10.24 19.08
CA SER A 273 10.60 -8.99 18.32
C SER A 273 10.58 -7.75 19.22
N LEU A 274 9.74 -7.72 20.26
CA LEU A 274 9.68 -6.62 21.23
C LEU A 274 11.02 -6.44 21.98
N ARG A 275 11.69 -7.53 22.36
CA ARG A 275 13.06 -7.49 22.93
C ARG A 275 14.05 -6.83 21.99
N GLN A 276 13.95 -7.08 20.69
CA GLN A 276 14.85 -6.46 19.70
C GLN A 276 14.63 -4.95 19.58
N ILE A 277 13.43 -4.45 19.87
CA ILE A 277 13.09 -3.02 19.81
C ILE A 277 13.06 -2.34 21.19
N GLY A 278 13.58 -3.00 22.24
CA GLY A 278 13.86 -2.36 23.52
C GLY A 278 13.11 -2.88 24.75
N LEU A 279 12.27 -3.92 24.65
CA LEU A 279 11.56 -4.48 25.81
C LEU A 279 12.52 -4.79 26.97
N LYS A 280 12.24 -4.20 28.14
CA LYS A 280 13.14 -4.23 29.29
C LYS A 280 13.23 -5.62 29.92
N ASN A 281 14.45 -6.06 30.21
CA ASN A 281 14.73 -7.22 31.05
C ASN A 281 15.31 -6.78 32.41
N GLU A 282 15.75 -7.75 33.22
CA GLU A 282 16.31 -7.51 34.57
C GLU A 282 17.49 -6.52 34.57
N ALA A 283 18.33 -6.54 33.53
CA ALA A 283 19.48 -5.65 33.41
C ALA A 283 19.08 -4.19 33.10
N ASN A 284 17.82 -3.94 32.76
CA ASN A 284 17.29 -2.61 32.43
C ASN A 284 16.51 -1.96 33.58
N LEU A 285 16.52 -2.55 34.78
CA LEU A 285 15.89 -1.96 35.96
C LEU A 285 16.62 -0.68 36.39
N GLU A 286 15.85 0.41 36.51
CA GLU A 286 16.35 1.70 36.97
C GLU A 286 16.06 1.92 38.46
N GLU A 287 16.72 2.91 39.07
CA GLU A 287 16.48 3.28 40.48
C GLU A 287 15.00 3.62 40.73
N SER A 288 14.36 4.30 39.77
CA SER A 288 12.94 4.65 39.79
C SER A 288 12.03 3.41 39.87
N ASP A 289 12.38 2.35 39.12
CA ASP A 289 11.64 1.09 39.10
C ASP A 289 11.76 0.38 40.46
N ILE A 290 12.96 0.36 41.04
CA ILE A 290 13.20 -0.23 42.37
C ILE A 290 12.41 0.53 43.45
N MET A 291 12.43 1.86 43.42
CA MET A 291 11.69 2.70 44.36
C MET A 291 10.17 2.49 44.24
N ARG A 292 9.66 2.31 43.02
CA ARG A 292 8.24 1.98 42.79
C ARG A 292 7.85 0.67 43.44
N VAL A 293 8.64 -0.39 43.23
CA VAL A 293 8.39 -1.71 43.81
C VAL A 293 8.44 -1.64 45.34
N ALA A 294 9.43 -0.95 45.93
CA ALA A 294 9.55 -0.78 47.37
C ALA A 294 8.30 -0.10 47.98
N ASN A 295 7.87 1.02 47.39
CA ASN A 295 6.66 1.73 47.81
C ASN A 295 5.39 0.87 47.67
N LYS A 296 5.30 0.06 46.61
CA LYS A 296 4.19 -0.87 46.40
C LYS A 296 4.14 -1.93 47.49
N ILE A 297 5.29 -2.55 47.82
CA ILE A 297 5.39 -3.53 48.91
C ILE A 297 4.96 -2.91 50.24
N GLU A 298 5.42 -1.70 50.57
CA GLU A 298 5.00 -0.99 51.79
C GLU A 298 3.48 -0.72 51.80
N SER A 299 2.90 -0.32 50.67
CA SER A 299 1.46 -0.12 50.53
C SER A 299 0.65 -1.41 50.73
N LEU A 300 1.17 -2.56 50.28
CA LEU A 300 0.52 -3.86 50.46
C LEU A 300 0.62 -4.33 51.93
N HIS A 301 1.73 -4.06 52.60
CA HIS A 301 1.92 -4.35 54.04
C HIS A 301 1.04 -3.48 54.94
N THR A 302 0.89 -2.19 54.60
CA THR A 302 0.00 -1.29 55.37
C THR A 302 -1.46 -1.69 55.22
N ASN A 303 -1.92 -2.01 54.01
CA ASN A 303 -3.29 -2.46 53.75
C ASN A 303 -3.62 -3.81 54.42
N SER A 304 -2.70 -4.78 54.39
CA SER A 304 -2.89 -6.09 55.05
C SER A 304 -2.95 -5.98 56.58
N ASN A 305 -2.21 -5.06 57.20
CA ASN A 305 -2.30 -4.80 58.64
C ASN A 305 -3.64 -4.17 59.04
N THR A 306 -4.20 -3.26 58.25
CA THR A 306 -5.55 -2.69 58.48
C THR A 306 -6.67 -3.74 58.35
N ASP A 307 -6.58 -4.67 57.40
CA ASP A 307 -7.56 -5.76 57.27
C ASP A 307 -7.45 -6.77 58.42
N HIS A 308 -6.23 -7.06 58.90
CA HIS A 308 -6.03 -7.87 60.10
C HIS A 308 -6.54 -7.21 61.39
N GLU A 309 -6.37 -5.88 61.56
CA GLU A 309 -6.93 -5.16 62.70
C GLU A 309 -8.46 -5.10 62.69
N LEU A 310 -9.10 -5.01 61.51
CA LEU A 310 -10.55 -5.05 61.36
C LEU A 310 -11.13 -6.45 61.66
N LEU A 311 -10.38 -7.52 61.34
CA LEU A 311 -10.76 -8.89 61.67
C LEU A 311 -10.59 -9.23 63.16
N LEU A 312 -9.64 -8.60 63.86
CA LEU A 312 -9.45 -8.74 65.32
C LEU A 312 -10.44 -7.93 66.16
N ARG A 313 -11.26 -7.06 65.55
CA ARG A 313 -12.29 -6.24 66.20
C ARG A 313 -13.71 -6.82 66.16
N LYS A 314 -13.89 -8.09 65.77
CA LYS A 314 -15.19 -8.80 65.82
C LYS A 314 -15.29 -9.77 66.99
#